data_AF-A0A218Z5C7-F1
#
_entry.id   AF-A0A218Z5C7-F1
#
_cell.length_a   1.000
_cell.length_b   1.000
_cell.length_c   1.000
_cell.angle_alpha   90.00
_cell.angle_beta   90.00
_cell.angle_gamma   90.00
#
_symmetry.space_group_name_H-M   'P 1'
#
loop_
_entity.id
_entity.type
_entity.pdbx_description
1 polymer ?
#
loop_
_entity_poly.entity_id
_entity_poly.type
_entity_poly.pdbx_seq_one_letter_code
_entity_poly.pdbx_strand_id
1 'polypeptide(L)'
;MATADTVTLGRAHPPKEESIKAFNEIEVELKAKLQHMRHEMTKHEPEYFAAVKNLSDKQLTTFSSDDLKEVRVASSAYGLHLFGKVLLPESDPSHSYPEKASDKYFHFRAFIPGDASSAQLHSIHTEEVEKPDGDRVYRAIFSLKDPLEWFDT
;
A
#
# COMPACT_ATOMS: atom_id res chain seq x y z
N MET A 1 -19.60 -4.17 4.85
CA MET A 1 -18.68 -3.45 3.96
C MET A 1 -18.70 -1.99 4.33
N ALA A 2 -17.55 -1.43 4.70
CA ALA A 2 -17.40 0.01 4.79
C ALA A 2 -17.19 0.57 3.38
N THR A 3 -17.69 1.77 3.13
CA THR A 3 -17.54 2.53 1.87
C THR A 3 -17.03 3.92 2.22
N ALA A 4 -16.51 4.67 1.24
CA ALA A 4 -16.02 6.03 1.45
C ALA A 4 -17.04 6.94 2.18
N ASP A 5 -18.34 6.74 1.94
CA ASP A 5 -19.42 7.53 2.55
C ASP A 5 -19.75 7.15 4.00
N THR A 6 -19.35 5.95 4.44
CA THR A 6 -19.68 5.43 5.78
C THR A 6 -18.50 5.46 6.74
N VAL A 7 -17.37 6.03 6.30
CA VAL A 7 -16.15 6.14 7.10
C VAL A 7 -15.74 7.58 7.32
N THR A 8 -15.23 7.86 8.51
CA THR A 8 -14.56 9.14 8.78
C THR A 8 -13.07 8.95 8.55
N LEU A 9 -12.57 9.43 7.41
CA LEU A 9 -11.18 9.30 7.03
C LEU A 9 -10.34 10.41 7.69
N GLY A 10 -9.43 10.02 8.61
CA GLY A 10 -8.56 10.92 9.34
C GLY A 10 -7.52 11.62 8.47
N ARG A 11 -6.61 12.40 9.06
CA ARG A 11 -5.48 13.00 8.32
C ARG A 11 -4.34 11.98 8.19
N ALA A 12 -3.63 12.01 7.07
CA ALA A 12 -2.40 11.24 6.92
C ALA A 12 -1.33 11.75 7.90
N HIS A 13 -0.55 10.83 8.47
CA HIS A 13 0.51 11.12 9.43
C HIS A 13 1.60 10.03 9.41
N PRO A 14 2.80 10.30 9.96
CA PRO A 14 3.81 9.25 10.17
C PRO A 14 3.28 8.11 11.06
N PRO A 15 3.74 6.87 10.88
CA PRO A 15 3.25 5.74 11.68
C PRO A 15 3.50 5.97 13.18
N LYS A 16 2.50 5.61 13.98
CA LYS A 16 2.62 5.54 15.44
C LYS A 16 2.72 4.08 15.86
N GLU A 17 3.06 3.84 17.13
CA GLU A 17 3.26 2.51 17.69
C GLU A 17 2.12 1.52 17.34
N GLU A 18 0.86 1.94 17.47
CA GLU A 18 -0.29 1.09 17.14
C GLU A 18 -0.38 0.74 15.64
N SER A 19 -0.02 1.68 14.76
CA SER A 19 0.03 1.40 13.32
C SER A 19 1.17 0.45 12.96
N ILE A 20 2.31 0.56 13.65
CA ILE A 20 3.45 -0.34 13.48
C ILE A 20 3.11 -1.75 13.95
N LYS A 21 2.43 -1.88 15.11
CA LYS A 21 1.94 -3.18 15.60
C LYS A 21 1.00 -3.83 14.60
N ALA A 22 0.01 -3.09 14.11
CA ALA A 22 -0.94 -3.59 13.11
C ALA A 22 -0.25 -3.98 11.79
N PHE A 23 0.76 -3.21 11.37
CA PHE A 23 1.57 -3.54 10.20
C PHE A 23 2.36 -4.84 10.39
N ASN A 24 3.03 -5.00 11.52
CA ASN A 24 3.83 -6.20 11.81
C ASN A 24 2.96 -7.46 11.84
N GLU A 25 1.71 -7.36 12.30
CA GLU A 25 0.75 -8.47 12.30
C GLU A 25 0.44 -8.96 10.87
N ILE A 26 0.27 -8.03 9.93
CA ILE A 26 -0.09 -8.35 8.54
C ILE A 26 1.13 -8.51 7.62
N GLU A 27 2.36 -8.24 8.09
CA GLU A 27 3.55 -8.08 7.23
C GLU A 27 3.80 -9.31 6.34
N VAL A 28 3.71 -10.50 6.92
CA VAL A 28 3.94 -11.77 6.21
C VAL A 28 2.88 -11.98 5.13
N GLU A 29 1.61 -11.75 5.47
CA GLU A 29 0.50 -11.86 4.52
C GLU A 29 0.61 -10.82 3.41
N LEU A 30 0.99 -9.59 3.76
CA LEU A 30 1.18 -8.48 2.84
C LEU A 30 2.27 -8.78 1.81
N LYS A 31 3.40 -9.34 2.24
CA LYS A 31 4.47 -9.80 1.35
C LYS A 31 3.99 -10.87 0.39
N ALA A 32 3.29 -11.89 0.90
CA ALA A 32 2.75 -12.97 0.07
C ALA A 32 1.72 -12.47 -0.95
N LYS A 33 0.81 -11.57 -0.51
CA LYS A 33 -0.21 -10.97 -1.38
C LYS A 33 0.41 -10.09 -2.47
N LEU A 34 1.43 -9.29 -2.14
CA LEU A 34 2.13 -8.45 -3.11
C LEU A 34 2.83 -9.28 -4.20
N GLN A 35 3.52 -10.36 -3.81
CA GLN A 35 4.14 -11.29 -4.78
C GLN A 35 3.09 -11.98 -5.65
N HIS A 36 2.03 -12.50 -5.04
CA HIS A 36 0.94 -13.12 -5.79
C HIS A 36 0.32 -12.13 -6.80
N MET A 37 0.04 -10.91 -6.37
CA MET A 37 -0.49 -9.85 -7.24
C MET A 37 0.49 -9.51 -8.38
N ARG A 38 1.79 -9.44 -8.10
CA ARG A 38 2.82 -9.26 -9.14
C ARG A 38 2.78 -10.35 -10.19
N HIS A 39 2.71 -11.62 -9.77
CA HIS A 39 2.67 -12.75 -10.69
C HIS A 39 1.41 -12.78 -11.55
N GLU A 40 0.24 -12.54 -10.96
CA GLU A 40 -1.03 -12.54 -11.70
C GLU A 40 -1.08 -11.39 -12.70
N MET A 41 -0.76 -10.17 -12.27
CA MET A 41 -0.79 -9.00 -13.15
C MET A 41 0.27 -9.08 -14.24
N THR A 42 1.47 -9.61 -13.98
CA THR A 42 2.49 -9.76 -15.04
C THR A 42 2.02 -10.67 -16.19
N LYS A 43 1.08 -11.60 -15.96
CA LYS A 43 0.52 -12.47 -17.01
C LYS A 43 -0.52 -11.77 -17.88
N HIS A 44 -1.26 -10.82 -17.31
CA HIS A 44 -2.45 -10.24 -17.93
C HIS A 44 -2.26 -8.76 -18.30
N GLU A 45 -1.74 -7.97 -17.37
CA GLU A 45 -1.57 -6.51 -17.43
C GLU A 45 -0.26 -6.10 -16.69
N PRO A 46 0.92 -6.31 -17.31
CA PRO A 46 2.22 -6.03 -16.69
C PRO A 46 2.44 -4.54 -16.34
N GLU A 47 1.63 -3.65 -16.89
CA GLU A 47 1.63 -2.20 -16.66
C GLU A 47 1.52 -1.85 -15.17
N TYR A 48 0.73 -2.60 -14.39
CA TYR A 48 0.57 -2.37 -12.94
C TYR A 48 1.89 -2.27 -12.18
N PHE A 49 2.88 -3.09 -12.57
CA PHE A 49 4.18 -3.15 -11.91
C PHE A 49 5.34 -2.66 -12.79
N ALA A 50 5.04 -1.99 -13.90
CA ALA A 50 6.05 -1.50 -14.83
C ALA A 50 7.12 -0.63 -14.16
N ALA A 51 6.72 0.14 -13.13
CA ALA A 51 7.61 1.02 -12.35
C ALA A 51 8.67 0.28 -11.52
N VAL A 52 8.47 -1.01 -11.25
CA VAL A 52 9.40 -1.89 -10.51
C VAL A 52 9.66 -3.18 -11.28
N LYS A 53 9.62 -3.12 -12.61
CA LYS A 53 9.79 -4.30 -13.47
C LYS A 53 11.15 -4.97 -13.30
N ASN A 54 12.15 -4.21 -12.89
CA ASN A 54 13.53 -4.62 -12.68
C ASN A 54 13.78 -5.28 -11.30
N LEU A 55 12.81 -5.24 -10.38
CA LEU A 55 12.93 -5.89 -9.08
C LEU A 55 12.51 -7.36 -9.17
N SER A 56 13.26 -8.23 -8.51
CA SER A 56 12.84 -9.61 -8.25
C SER A 56 11.76 -9.68 -7.16
N ASP A 57 11.02 -10.80 -7.08
CA ASP A 57 10.00 -10.99 -6.04
C ASP A 57 10.59 -10.91 -4.62
N LYS A 58 11.84 -11.35 -4.45
CA LYS A 58 12.56 -11.24 -3.19
C LYS A 58 12.83 -9.77 -2.84
N GLN A 59 13.28 -8.98 -3.81
CA GLN A 59 13.53 -7.53 -3.65
C GLN A 59 12.25 -6.73 -3.42
N LEU A 60 11.13 -7.18 -3.98
CA LEU A 60 9.82 -6.55 -3.78
C LEU A 60 9.32 -6.72 -2.33
N THR A 61 9.84 -7.70 -1.59
CA THR A 61 9.39 -8.06 -0.24
C THR A 61 10.44 -7.86 0.86
N THR A 62 11.49 -7.07 0.62
CA THR A 62 12.51 -6.75 1.64
C THR A 62 12.06 -5.71 2.67
N PHE A 63 10.92 -5.07 2.44
CA PHE A 63 10.38 -4.03 3.33
C PHE A 63 10.08 -4.55 4.75
N SER A 64 10.09 -3.63 5.69
CA SER A 64 9.77 -3.84 7.11
C SER A 64 8.93 -2.66 7.65
N SER A 65 8.65 -2.63 8.96
CA SER A 65 7.95 -1.49 9.57
C SER A 65 8.69 -0.15 9.44
N ASP A 66 10.02 -0.17 9.27
CA ASP A 66 10.80 1.06 9.01
C ASP A 66 10.47 1.70 7.65
N ASP A 67 9.89 0.92 6.74
CA ASP A 67 9.50 1.34 5.40
C ASP A 67 8.05 1.84 5.33
N LEU A 68 7.27 1.70 6.42
CA LEU A 68 5.95 2.31 6.54
C LEU A 68 6.10 3.82 6.75
N LYS A 69 6.01 4.62 5.68
CA LYS A 69 6.35 6.06 5.76
C LYS A 69 5.19 6.94 6.16
N GLU A 70 3.98 6.56 5.76
CA GLU A 70 2.77 7.33 6.00
C GLU A 70 1.62 6.38 6.27
N VAL A 71 0.76 6.76 7.21
CA VAL A 71 -0.47 6.03 7.51
C VAL A 71 -1.66 6.97 7.57
N ARG A 72 -2.84 6.41 7.35
CA ARG A 72 -4.11 7.11 7.51
C ARG A 72 -5.10 6.14 8.14
N VAL A 73 -5.90 6.62 9.09
CA VAL A 73 -6.89 5.79 9.78
C VAL A 73 -8.28 6.26 9.39
N ALA A 74 -9.16 5.32 9.04
CA ALA A 74 -10.58 5.57 8.90
C ALA A 74 -11.35 4.81 9.98
N SER A 75 -12.35 5.44 10.58
CA SER A 75 -13.24 4.78 11.54
C SER A 75 -14.55 4.37 10.87
N SER A 76 -14.97 3.13 11.10
CA SER A 76 -16.28 2.61 10.72
C SER A 76 -17.07 2.20 11.97
N ALA A 77 -18.33 1.79 11.80
CA ALA A 77 -19.15 1.25 12.91
C ALA A 77 -18.62 -0.07 13.51
N TYR A 78 -17.74 -0.78 12.79
CA TYR A 78 -17.31 -2.14 13.14
C TYR A 78 -15.82 -2.26 13.49
N GLY A 79 -15.07 -1.17 13.39
CA GLY A 79 -13.63 -1.18 13.59
C GLY A 79 -12.92 -0.09 12.80
N LEU A 80 -11.60 -0.14 12.83
CA LEU A 80 -10.73 0.81 12.15
C LEU A 80 -10.22 0.23 10.82
N HIS A 81 -10.00 1.11 9.86
CA HIS A 81 -9.29 0.82 8.63
C HIS A 81 -7.95 1.54 8.66
N LEU A 82 -6.87 0.78 8.62
CA LEU A 82 -5.51 1.33 8.51
C LEU A 82 -5.09 1.32 7.04
N PHE A 83 -4.76 2.50 6.53
CA PHE A 83 -4.11 2.68 5.25
C PHE A 83 -2.63 2.92 5.49
N GLY A 84 -1.77 2.26 4.74
CA GLY A 84 -0.32 2.45 4.84
C GLY A 84 0.32 2.65 3.49
N LYS A 85 1.26 3.60 3.42
CA LYS A 85 2.17 3.84 2.31
C LYS A 85 3.52 3.23 2.67
N VAL A 86 3.89 2.18 1.96
CA VAL A 86 5.10 1.40 2.24
C VAL A 86 6.10 1.66 1.14
N LEU A 87 7.30 2.11 1.52
CA LEU A 87 8.44 2.25 0.62
C LEU A 87 8.90 0.86 0.17
N LEU A 88 9.26 0.72 -1.11
CA LEU A 88 10.00 -0.43 -1.60
C LEU A 88 11.50 -0.14 -1.50
N PRO A 89 12.23 -0.71 -0.52
CA PRO A 89 13.64 -0.38 -0.25
C PRO A 89 14.53 -0.43 -1.50
N GLU A 90 14.36 -1.47 -2.30
CA GLU A 90 15.19 -1.75 -3.47
C GLU A 90 14.91 -0.80 -4.65
N SER A 91 13.89 0.07 -4.54
CA SER A 91 13.68 1.17 -5.48
C SER A 91 14.61 2.36 -5.22
N ASP A 92 15.12 2.49 -4.00
CA ASP A 92 16.26 3.35 -3.64
C ASP A 92 17.24 2.58 -2.74
N PRO A 93 18.17 1.80 -3.33
CA PRO A 93 19.13 0.99 -2.57
C PRO A 93 19.98 1.77 -1.55
N SER A 94 20.01 3.11 -1.65
CA SER A 94 20.74 3.98 -0.74
C SER A 94 19.96 4.36 0.52
N HIS A 95 18.67 4.00 0.62
CA HIS A 95 17.76 4.39 1.71
C HIS A 95 17.93 5.88 2.08
N SER A 96 18.03 6.75 1.05
CA SER A 96 18.41 8.13 1.29
C SER A 96 17.31 8.86 2.04
N TYR A 97 17.71 9.67 3.02
CA TYR A 97 16.83 10.63 3.69
C TYR A 97 17.22 12.07 3.31
N PRO A 98 16.28 12.94 2.90
CA PRO A 98 14.84 12.66 2.71
C PRO A 98 14.59 11.76 1.49
N GLU A 99 13.43 11.11 1.48
CA GLU A 99 12.95 10.27 0.38
C GLU A 99 12.99 11.04 -0.96
N LYS A 100 13.40 10.34 -2.03
CA LYS A 100 13.53 10.94 -3.36
C LYS A 100 12.21 10.86 -4.12
N ALA A 101 12.02 11.76 -5.07
CA ALA A 101 10.90 11.68 -6.00
C ALA A 101 10.90 10.39 -6.86
N SER A 102 12.04 9.71 -6.96
CA SER A 102 12.20 8.43 -7.64
C SER A 102 11.75 7.23 -6.82
N ASP A 103 11.48 7.40 -5.53
CA ASP A 103 11.12 6.30 -4.64
C ASP A 103 9.78 5.70 -5.05
N LYS A 104 9.65 4.40 -4.83
CA LYS A 104 8.47 3.63 -5.22
C LYS A 104 7.78 3.12 -3.98
N TYR A 105 6.48 3.28 -3.97
CA TYR A 105 5.63 2.90 -2.85
C TYR A 105 4.52 1.98 -3.33
N PHE A 106 3.99 1.17 -2.44
CA PHE A 106 2.67 0.59 -2.62
C PHE A 106 1.79 0.98 -1.43
N HIS A 107 0.48 1.00 -1.64
CA HIS A 107 -0.48 1.30 -0.59
C HIS A 107 -1.25 0.03 -0.21
N PHE A 108 -1.54 -0.16 1.07
CA PHE A 108 -2.39 -1.26 1.55
C PHE A 108 -3.52 -0.72 2.43
N ARG A 109 -4.58 -1.50 2.53
CA ARG A 109 -5.66 -1.33 3.50
C ARG A 109 -5.72 -2.55 4.40
N ALA A 110 -5.80 -2.33 5.70
CA ALA A 110 -6.01 -3.36 6.70
C ALA A 110 -7.24 -3.02 7.54
N PHE A 111 -7.92 -4.05 8.03
CA PHE A 111 -9.04 -3.90 8.94
C PHE A 111 -8.65 -4.31 10.35
N ILE A 112 -9.03 -3.51 11.34
CA ILE A 112 -8.73 -3.72 12.75
C ILE A 112 -10.07 -3.76 13.51
N PRO A 113 -10.64 -4.95 13.77
CA PRO A 113 -11.92 -5.09 14.47
C PRO A 113 -11.82 -4.75 15.96
N GLY A 114 -10.65 -4.95 16.57
CA GLY A 114 -10.40 -4.67 17.98
C GLY A 114 -9.13 -3.85 18.16
N ASP A 115 -8.07 -4.50 18.64
CA ASP A 115 -6.75 -3.91 18.83
C ASP A 115 -5.80 -4.20 17.65
N ALA A 116 -4.64 -3.57 17.64
CA ALA A 116 -3.65 -3.69 16.57
C ALA A 116 -3.24 -5.14 16.26
N SER A 117 -3.26 -6.06 17.22
CA SER A 117 -2.91 -7.48 17.03
C SER A 117 -4.03 -8.27 16.36
N SER A 118 -5.20 -7.68 16.18
CA SER A 118 -6.32 -8.25 15.40
C SER A 118 -6.33 -7.78 13.95
N ALA A 119 -5.29 -7.06 13.50
CA ALA A 119 -5.22 -6.52 12.16
C ALA A 119 -5.25 -7.62 11.11
N GLN A 120 -6.05 -7.41 10.07
CA GLN A 120 -6.19 -8.32 8.94
C GLN A 120 -5.91 -7.54 7.65
N LEU A 121 -5.09 -8.11 6.77
CA LEU A 121 -4.90 -7.52 5.45
C LEU A 121 -6.23 -7.51 4.71
N HIS A 122 -6.62 -6.34 4.20
CA HIS A 122 -7.83 -6.22 3.42
C HIS A 122 -7.51 -6.22 1.93
N SER A 123 -6.62 -5.31 1.49
CA SER A 123 -6.26 -5.20 0.08
C SER A 123 -4.98 -4.39 -0.15
N ILE A 124 -4.47 -4.44 -1.39
CA ILE A 124 -3.36 -3.63 -1.89
C ILE A 124 -3.92 -2.74 -3.00
N HIS A 125 -3.62 -1.45 -2.95
CA HIS A 125 -4.17 -0.46 -3.87
C HIS A 125 -3.69 -0.68 -5.30
N THR A 126 -4.64 -0.59 -6.22
CA THR A 126 -4.39 -0.57 -7.66
C THR A 126 -5.32 0.42 -8.32
N GLU A 127 -4.83 1.13 -9.33
CA GLU A 127 -5.64 2.06 -10.10
C GLU A 127 -5.70 1.65 -11.56
N GLU A 128 -6.92 1.66 -12.09
CA GLU A 128 -7.24 1.66 -13.51
C GLU A 128 -7.90 3.01 -13.82
N VAL A 129 -7.19 3.88 -14.54
CA VAL A 129 -7.69 5.20 -14.92
C VAL A 129 -7.79 5.29 -16.43
N GLU A 130 -9.01 5.54 -16.93
CA GLU A 130 -9.23 5.87 -18.34
C GLU A 130 -8.86 7.33 -18.60
N LYS A 131 -7.92 7.55 -19.50
CA LYS A 131 -7.51 8.89 -19.94
C LYS A 131 -8.52 9.47 -20.94
N PRO A 132 -8.52 10.80 -21.13
CA PRO A 132 -9.40 11.47 -22.10
C PRO A 132 -9.24 11.01 -23.55
N ASP A 133 -8.10 10.41 -23.90
CA ASP A 133 -7.81 9.84 -25.22
C ASP A 133 -8.31 8.39 -25.38
N GLY A 134 -8.90 7.80 -24.33
CA GLY A 134 -9.37 6.41 -24.30
C GLY A 134 -8.32 5.40 -23.85
N ASP A 135 -7.08 5.81 -23.60
CA ASP A 135 -6.04 4.91 -23.07
C ASP A 135 -6.26 4.63 -21.59
N ARG A 136 -6.06 3.39 -21.17
CA ARG A 136 -6.12 3.01 -19.75
C ARG A 136 -4.72 2.99 -19.14
N VAL A 137 -4.61 3.57 -17.95
CA VAL A 137 -3.39 3.51 -17.13
C VAL A 137 -3.65 2.60 -15.94
N TYR A 138 -2.81 1.57 -15.84
CA TYR A 138 -2.81 0.60 -14.76
C TYR A 138 -1.58 0.83 -13.88
N ARG A 139 -1.78 1.02 -12.57
CA ARG A 139 -0.66 1.15 -11.62
C ARG A 139 -0.97 0.54 -10.27
N ALA A 140 -0.01 -0.22 -9.74
CA ALA A 140 0.02 -0.72 -8.36
C ALA A 140 1.15 -0.08 -7.53
N ILE A 141 1.97 0.73 -8.21
CA ILE A 141 3.15 1.39 -7.64
C ILE A 141 2.95 2.90 -7.73
N PHE A 142 3.15 3.55 -6.60
CA PHE A 142 2.88 4.96 -6.36
C PHE A 142 4.19 5.71 -6.04
N SER A 143 4.10 7.03 -6.07
CA SER A 143 5.17 7.96 -5.72
C SER A 143 4.92 8.59 -4.35
N LEU A 144 5.93 9.29 -3.82
CA LEU A 144 5.83 10.03 -2.57
C LEU A 144 4.63 10.99 -2.54
N LYS A 145 4.28 11.59 -3.69
CA LYS A 145 3.23 12.60 -3.84
C LYS A 145 1.82 12.03 -3.93
N ASP A 146 1.67 10.73 -4.19
CA ASP A 146 0.35 10.12 -4.28
C ASP A 146 -0.25 10.02 -2.86
N PRO A 147 -1.43 10.60 -2.60
CA PRO A 147 -2.02 10.60 -1.28
C PRO A 147 -2.53 9.21 -0.87
N LEU A 148 -2.58 8.95 0.45
CA LEU A 148 -3.34 7.82 0.98
C LEU A 148 -4.82 8.18 1.00
N GLU A 149 -5.55 7.72 -0.01
CA GLU A 149 -7.00 7.89 -0.15
C GLU A 149 -7.75 6.59 0.11
N TRP A 150 -9.08 6.68 0.19
CA TRP A 150 -9.90 5.48 0.24
C TRP A 150 -9.87 4.78 -1.12
N PHE A 151 -9.65 3.47 -1.12
CA PHE A 151 -9.74 2.60 -2.28
C PHE A 151 -10.40 1.28 -1.88
N ASP A 152 -11.18 0.70 -2.81
CA ASP A 152 -11.94 -0.54 -2.59
C ASP A 152 -11.32 -1.78 -3.27
N THR A 153 -10.32 -1.57 -4.10
CA THR A 153 -9.47 -2.60 -4.71
C THR A 153 -8.65 -3.35 -3.67
#